data_AF-A0A9D6WGU6-F1
#
_entry.id   AF-A0A9D6WGU6-F1
#
_cell.length_a   1.000
_cell.length_b   1.000
_cell.length_c   1.000
_cell.angle_alpha   90.00
_cell.angle_beta   90.00
_cell.angle_gamma   90.00
#
_symmetry.space_group_name_H-M   'P 1'
#
loop_
_entity.id
_entity.type
_entity.pdbx_description
1 polymer ?
#
loop_
_entity_poly.entity_id
_entity_poly.type
_entity_poly.pdbx_seq_one_letter_code
_entity_poly.pdbx_strand_id
1 'polypeptide(L)'
;MKQIFAVELNTVSPTFAQFDTFGALVSVVVRNAFVLAGIISFLLLVFGGFSVIMAAGSCDTKELEKGQKTITYAILGLILVVTSYWIVQIIEKISGVHLITP
;
A
#
# COMPACT_ATOMS: atom_id res chain seq x y z
N MET A 1 5.25 47.08 -28.38
CA MET A 1 4.86 47.11 -26.96
C MET A 1 4.60 45.67 -26.51
N LYS A 2 5.46 45.14 -25.63
CA LYS A 2 5.50 43.73 -25.20
C LYS A 2 4.65 43.60 -23.93
N GLN A 3 3.42 43.09 -24.06
CA GLN A 3 2.62 42.72 -22.90
C GLN A 3 3.06 41.32 -22.45
N ILE A 4 3.71 41.33 -21.31
CA ILE A 4 4.19 40.22 -20.50
C ILE A 4 3.08 39.18 -20.29
N PHE A 5 3.31 37.95 -20.74
CA PHE A 5 2.54 36.79 -20.30
C PHE A 5 2.77 36.66 -18.79
N ALA A 6 1.73 36.95 -17.99
CA ALA A 6 1.72 36.53 -16.60
C ALA A 6 1.67 35.00 -16.60
N VAL A 7 2.83 34.37 -16.45
CA VAL A 7 2.91 32.97 -16.06
C VAL A 7 2.46 32.93 -14.61
N GLU A 8 1.30 32.34 -14.34
CA GLU A 8 0.84 32.15 -12.97
C GLU A 8 1.91 31.35 -12.21
N LEU A 9 2.35 31.86 -11.05
CA LEU A 9 3.43 31.23 -10.26
C LEU A 9 3.08 29.80 -9.81
N ASN A 10 1.82 29.38 -9.96
CA ASN A 10 1.37 28.00 -9.75
C ASN A 10 1.94 27.01 -10.76
N THR A 11 2.37 27.45 -11.96
CA THR A 11 2.89 26.55 -12.99
C THR A 11 4.40 26.30 -12.87
N VAL A 12 5.11 27.03 -11.99
CA VAL A 12 6.58 27.01 -11.95
C VAL A 12 7.13 26.13 -10.81
N SER A 13 6.31 25.76 -9.81
CA SER A 13 6.75 24.91 -8.70
C SER A 13 5.63 24.07 -8.06
N PRO A 14 4.89 23.21 -8.78
CA PRO A 14 3.98 22.28 -8.11
C PRO A 14 4.74 21.26 -7.22
N THR A 15 6.03 21.03 -7.49
CA THR A 15 6.83 19.99 -6.83
C THR A 15 7.54 20.44 -5.55
N PHE A 16 7.86 21.72 -5.39
CA PHE A 16 8.58 22.22 -4.20
C PHE A 16 7.65 22.69 -3.07
N ALA A 17 6.41 23.08 -3.38
CA ALA A 17 5.35 23.29 -2.37
C ALA A 17 4.80 21.95 -1.83
N GLN A 18 5.07 20.85 -2.53
CA GLN A 18 4.57 19.52 -2.20
C GLN A 18 5.16 18.99 -0.89
N PHE A 19 6.40 19.34 -0.52
CA PHE A 19 7.01 18.82 0.72
C PHE A 19 6.58 19.56 2.01
N ASP A 20 5.89 20.70 1.91
CA ASP A 20 5.40 21.44 3.09
C ASP A 20 4.04 20.94 3.59
N THR A 21 3.31 20.17 2.77
CA THR A 21 1.96 19.71 3.12
C THR A 21 2.03 18.30 3.68
N PHE A 22 1.53 18.11 4.91
CA PHE A 22 1.41 16.80 5.58
C PHE A 22 0.85 15.69 4.65
N GLY A 23 -0.06 16.04 3.74
CA GLY A 23 -0.63 15.12 2.75
C GLY A 23 0.39 14.47 1.81
N ALA A 24 1.43 15.18 1.37
CA ALA A 24 2.41 14.60 0.45
C ALA A 24 3.32 13.57 1.12
N LEU A 25 3.72 13.82 2.38
CA LEU A 25 4.47 12.85 3.17
C LEU A 25 3.64 11.58 3.40
N VAL A 26 2.36 11.75 3.72
CA VAL A 26 1.41 10.65 3.88
C VAL A 26 1.24 9.87 2.56
N SER A 27 1.11 10.56 1.42
CA SER A 27 1.02 9.92 0.09
C SER A 27 2.20 8.99 -0.19
N VAL A 28 3.44 9.46 0.03
CA VAL A 28 4.65 8.66 -0.20
C VAL A 28 4.67 7.42 0.71
N VAL A 29 4.36 7.60 2.00
CA VAL A 29 4.32 6.50 2.97
C VAL A 29 3.24 5.48 2.61
N VAL A 30 2.03 5.93 2.31
CA VAL A 30 0.90 5.08 1.94
C VAL A 30 1.21 4.28 0.68
N ARG A 31 1.68 4.95 -0.38
CA ARG A 31 2.06 4.27 -1.64
C ARG A 31 3.12 3.19 -1.42
N ASN A 32 4.17 3.50 -0.66
CA ASN A 32 5.21 2.53 -0.36
C ASN A 32 4.70 1.37 0.53
N ALA A 33 3.83 1.67 1.49
CA ALA A 33 3.20 0.66 2.34
C ALA A 33 2.34 -0.31 1.54
N PHE A 34 1.57 0.15 0.54
CA PHE A 34 0.79 -0.73 -0.34
C PHE A 34 1.67 -1.71 -1.11
N VAL A 35 2.78 -1.24 -1.68
CA VAL A 35 3.74 -2.09 -2.40
C VAL A 35 4.36 -3.12 -1.47
N LEU A 36 4.86 -2.67 -0.31
CA LEU A 36 5.45 -3.56 0.70
C LEU A 36 4.45 -4.60 1.20
N ALA A 37 3.21 -4.19 1.48
CA ALA A 37 2.18 -5.09 1.96
C ALA A 37 1.84 -6.17 0.93
N GLY A 38 1.76 -5.82 -0.36
CA GLY A 38 1.58 -6.78 -1.44
C GLY A 38 2.71 -7.81 -1.49
N ILE A 39 3.97 -7.37 -1.41
CA ILE A 39 5.14 -8.25 -1.40
C ILE A 39 5.14 -9.17 -0.18
N ILE A 40 4.88 -8.63 1.02
CA ILE A 40 4.87 -9.40 2.26
C ILE A 40 3.74 -10.44 2.23
N SER A 41 2.53 -10.05 1.85
CA SER A 41 1.39 -10.97 1.71
C SER A 41 1.68 -12.09 0.71
N PHE A 42 2.33 -11.78 -0.42
CA PHE A 42 2.74 -12.78 -1.40
C PHE A 42 3.75 -13.77 -0.83
N LEU A 43 4.80 -13.28 -0.15
CA LEU A 43 5.80 -14.15 0.49
C LEU A 43 5.18 -15.04 1.56
N LEU A 44 4.30 -14.49 2.41
CA LEU A 44 3.62 -15.26 3.45
C LEU A 44 2.70 -16.34 2.86
N LEU A 45 2.01 -16.06 1.75
CA LEU A 45 1.21 -17.08 1.05
C LEU A 45 2.09 -18.21 0.50
N VAL A 46 3.23 -17.86 -0.11
CA VAL A 46 4.17 -18.85 -0.65
C VAL A 46 4.76 -19.72 0.47
N PHE A 47 5.30 -19.10 1.52
CA PHE A 47 5.88 -19.83 2.66
C PHE A 47 4.84 -20.64 3.43
N GLY A 48 3.65 -20.07 3.68
CA GLY A 48 2.55 -20.77 4.34
C GLY A 48 2.06 -21.95 3.51
N GLY A 49 1.91 -21.78 2.19
CA GLY A 49 1.53 -22.84 1.26
C GLY A 49 2.54 -23.99 1.25
N PHE A 50 3.83 -23.68 1.14
CA PHE A 50 4.87 -24.71 1.21
C PHE A 50 4.89 -25.43 2.57
N SER A 51 4.74 -24.69 3.67
CA SER A 51 4.68 -25.28 5.02
C SER A 51 3.54 -26.29 5.16
N VAL A 52 2.34 -25.97 4.65
CA VAL A 52 1.20 -26.92 4.64
C VAL A 52 1.48 -28.15 3.79
N ILE A 53 2.04 -27.98 2.59
CA ILE A 53 2.36 -29.11 1.69
C ILE A 53 3.42 -30.04 2.30
N MET A 54 4.48 -29.48 2.89
CA MET A 54 5.54 -30.27 3.54
C MET A 54 5.04 -30.98 4.79
N ALA A 55 4.20 -30.33 5.60
CA ALA A 55 3.62 -30.92 6.80
C ALA A 55 2.69 -32.09 6.47
N ALA A 56 1.92 -31.98 5.39
CA ALA A 56 1.05 -33.06 4.90
C ALA A 56 1.83 -34.34 4.53
N GLY A 57 3.07 -34.21 4.06
CA GLY A 57 3.95 -35.35 3.77
C GLY A 57 4.66 -35.95 4.99
N SER A 58 4.78 -35.20 6.09
CA SER A 58 5.63 -35.55 7.24
C SER A 58 4.85 -36.02 8.48
N CYS A 59 3.51 -36.05 8.42
CA CYS A 59 2.61 -36.31 9.57
C CYS A 59 2.84 -35.37 10.78
N ASP A 60 3.46 -34.21 10.58
CA ASP A 60 3.73 -33.24 11.65
C ASP A 60 2.54 -32.26 11.77
N THR A 61 1.67 -32.52 12.75
CA THR A 61 0.46 -31.73 13.00
C THR A 61 0.76 -30.29 13.40
N LYS A 62 1.92 -30.03 14.01
CA LYS A 62 2.30 -28.70 14.48
C LYS A 62 2.65 -27.76 13.32
N GLU A 63 3.42 -28.26 12.35
CA GLU A 63 3.75 -27.51 11.15
C GLU A 63 2.52 -27.30 10.25
N LEU A 64 1.58 -28.25 10.25
CA LEU A 64 0.30 -28.11 9.54
C LEU A 64 -0.54 -26.95 10.11
N GLU A 65 -0.74 -26.91 11.43
CA GLU A 65 -1.50 -25.83 12.08
C GLU A 65 -0.83 -24.47 11.87
N LYS A 66 0.51 -24.43 11.95
CA LYS A 66 1.28 -23.21 11.73
C LYS A 66 1.13 -22.71 10.29
N GLY A 67 1.26 -23.58 9.30
CA GLY A 67 1.08 -23.25 7.88
C GLY A 67 -0.32 -22.71 7.59
N GLN A 68 -1.37 -23.36 8.14
CA GLN A 68 -2.75 -22.89 8.01
C GLN A 68 -2.97 -21.50 8.62
N LYS A 69 -2.39 -21.24 9.82
CA LYS A 69 -2.43 -19.91 10.43
C LYS A 69 -1.70 -18.88 9.57
N THR A 70 -0.52 -19.20 9.06
CA THR A 70 0.24 -18.31 8.17
C THR A 70 -0.55 -17.94 6.93
N ILE A 71 -1.18 -18.90 6.26
CA ILE A 71 -2.06 -18.64 5.10
C ILE A 71 -3.23 -17.74 5.50
N THR A 72 -3.87 -18.03 6.64
CA THR A 72 -5.00 -17.22 7.15
C THR A 72 -4.58 -15.77 7.37
N TYR A 73 -3.45 -15.54 8.03
CA TYR A 73 -2.91 -14.19 8.24
C TYR A 73 -2.52 -13.51 6.93
N ALA A 74 -1.97 -14.24 5.98
CA ALA A 74 -1.60 -13.69 4.67
C ALA A 74 -2.84 -13.22 3.88
N ILE A 75 -3.92 -14.02 3.90
CA ILE A 75 -5.21 -13.68 3.29
C ILE A 75 -5.84 -12.49 4.01
N LEU A 76 -5.89 -12.50 5.34
CA LEU A 76 -6.43 -11.38 6.14
C LEU A 76 -5.66 -10.09 5.86
N GLY A 77 -4.33 -10.15 5.80
CA GLY A 77 -3.49 -9.01 5.45
C GLY A 77 -3.79 -8.48 4.06
N LEU A 78 -3.95 -9.37 3.07
CA LEU A 78 -4.31 -8.97 1.70
C LEU A 78 -5.68 -8.28 1.64
N ILE A 79 -6.69 -8.85 2.30
CA ILE A 79 -8.03 -8.26 2.39
C ILE A 79 -7.98 -6.89 3.06
N LEU A 80 -7.20 -6.75 4.14
CA LEU A 80 -7.03 -5.49 4.87
C LEU A 80 -6.40 -4.41 3.98
N VAL A 81 -5.40 -4.76 3.19
CA VAL A 81 -4.76 -3.84 2.22
C VAL A 81 -5.77 -3.42 1.16
N VAL A 82 -6.48 -4.38 0.55
CA VAL A 82 -7.52 -4.07 -0.46
C VAL A 82 -8.60 -3.15 0.14
N THR A 83 -9.02 -3.42 1.37
CA THR A 83 -10.05 -2.60 2.05
C THR A 83 -9.55 -1.20 2.39
N SER A 84 -8.27 -1.08 2.76
CA SER A 84 -7.62 0.21 3.04
C SER A 84 -7.69 1.17 1.86
N TYR A 85 -7.67 0.67 0.62
CA TYR A 85 -7.77 1.50 -0.58
C TYR A 85 -9.04 2.37 -0.59
N TRP A 86 -10.19 1.81 -0.21
CA TRP A 86 -11.44 2.59 -0.14
C TRP A 86 -11.40 3.65 0.96
N ILE A 87 -10.74 3.37 2.08
CA ILE A 87 -10.57 4.33 3.18
C ILE A 87 -9.74 5.52 2.69
N VAL A 88 -8.61 5.27 2.01
CA VAL A 88 -7.76 6.34 1.47
C VAL A 88 -8.52 7.17 0.43
N GLN A 89 -9.31 6.55 -0.47
CA GLN A 89 -10.13 7.30 -1.42
C GLN A 89 -11.13 8.26 -0.76
N ILE A 90 -11.75 7.86 0.36
CA ILE A 90 -12.66 8.74 1.10
C ILE A 90 -11.89 9.93 1.66
N ILE A 91 -10.69 9.70 2.19
CA ILE A 91 -9.81 10.76 2.71
C ILE A 91 -9.40 11.72 1.59
N GLU A 92 -9.07 11.23 0.40
CA GLU A 92 -8.74 12.07 -0.75
C GLU A 92 -9.91 12.98 -1.15
N LYS A 93 -11.14 12.45 -1.15
CA LYS A 93 -12.33 13.24 -1.49
C LYS A 93 -12.62 14.35 -0.49
N ILE A 94 -12.33 14.14 0.79
CA ILE A 94 -12.55 15.13 1.85
C ILE A 94 -11.40 16.14 1.89
N SER A 95 -10.17 15.69 1.71
CA SER A 95 -8.96 16.52 1.83
C SER A 95 -8.64 17.31 0.55
N GLY A 96 -9.18 16.90 -0.61
CA GLY A 96 -8.91 17.54 -1.90
C GLY A 96 -7.49 17.29 -2.44
N VAL A 97 -6.68 16.53 -1.71
CA VAL A 97 -5.31 16.14 -2.06
C VAL A 97 -5.32 14.71 -2.60
N HIS A 98 -4.74 14.48 -3.77
CA HIS A 98 -4.54 13.13 -4.29
C HIS A 98 -3.32 12.50 -3.60
N LEU A 99 -3.55 11.36 -2.94
CA LEU A 99 -2.57 10.60 -2.15
C LEU A 99 -2.10 9.34 -2.87
N ILE A 100 -2.92 8.73 -3.73
CA ILE A 100 -2.60 7.44 -4.39
C ILE A 100 -2.25 7.61 -5.87
N THR A 101 -2.54 8.76 -6.48
CA THR A 101 -2.23 9.09 -7.87
C THR A 101 -1.67 10.52 -7.92
N PRO A 102 -0.55 10.80 -8.61
CA PRO A 102 -0.04 12.17 -8.75
C PRO A 102 -1.00 13.07 -9.55
#